data_AF-A0A7V4NFR5-F1
#
_entry.id   AF-A0A7V4NFR5-F1
#
_cell.length_a   1.000
_cell.length_b   1.000
_cell.length_c   1.000
_cell.angle_alpha   90.00
_cell.angle_beta   90.00
_cell.angle_gamma   90.00
#
_symmetry.space_group_name_H-M   'P 1'
#
loop_
_entity.id
_entity.type
_entity.pdbx_description
1 polymer ?
#
loop_
_entity_poly.entity_id
_entity_poly.type
_entity_poly.pdbx_seq_one_letter_code
_entity_poly.pdbx_strand_id
1 'polypeptide(L)'
;MNQLVISALKNVLYGFAAYVLISWPREFFRCLFYRISVGLYDPPSGFFPLLKKSPIGYVDPVGLITFLFFDFGWTRAPLIDYLKIRKRRLLLFSIYGIVASSLIGVIYGILSRFSNSPILFNL
;
A
#
# COMPACT_ATOMS: atom_id res chain seq x y z
N MET A 1 -7.29 -26.93 21.83
CA MET A 1 -8.15 -26.03 21.02
C MET A 1 -7.89 -24.56 21.30
N ASN A 2 -7.87 -24.09 22.56
CA ASN A 2 -7.66 -22.66 22.86
C ASN A 2 -6.36 -22.07 22.30
N GLN A 3 -5.24 -22.81 22.35
CA GLN A 3 -3.96 -22.34 21.81
C GLN A 3 -3.97 -22.14 20.29
N LEU A 4 -4.60 -23.06 19.54
CA LEU A 4 -4.75 -22.95 18.09
C LEU A 4 -5.56 -21.71 17.71
N VAL A 5 -6.67 -21.47 18.41
CA VAL A 5 -7.54 -20.30 18.18
C VAL A 5 -6.78 -19.00 18.46
N ILE A 6 -6.03 -18.94 19.56
CA ILE A 6 -5.22 -17.77 19.92
C ILE A 6 -4.14 -17.50 18.87
N SER A 7 -3.43 -18.54 18.40
CA SER A 7 -2.41 -18.38 17.36
C SER A 7 -3.00 -17.93 16.02
N ALA A 8 -4.14 -18.49 15.62
CA ALA A 8 -4.84 -18.08 14.41
C ALA A 8 -5.26 -16.59 14.49
N LEU A 9 -5.83 -16.16 15.61
CA LEU A 9 -6.20 -14.75 15.83
C LEU A 9 -4.98 -13.82 15.76
N LYS A 10 -3.85 -14.20 16.36
CA LYS A 10 -2.61 -13.42 16.28
C LYS A 10 -2.13 -13.26 14.85
N ASN A 11 -2.12 -14.33 14.07
CA ASN A 11 -1.67 -14.29 12.68
C ASN A 11 -2.59 -13.43 11.80
N VAL A 12 -3.91 -13.52 12.01
CA VAL A 12 -4.88 -12.65 11.32
C VAL A 12 -4.64 -11.18 11.66
N LEU A 13 -4.41 -10.86 12.93
CA LEU A 13 -4.12 -9.50 13.37
C LEU A 13 -2.80 -8.97 12.80
N TYR A 14 -1.74 -9.78 12.83
CA TYR A 14 -0.44 -9.40 12.26
C TYR A 14 -0.50 -9.24 10.74
N GLY A 15 -1.19 -10.14 10.03
CA GLY A 15 -1.35 -10.03 8.60
C GLY A 15 -2.20 -8.81 8.21
N PHE A 16 -3.25 -8.49 8.98
CA PHE A 16 -3.99 -7.24 8.79
C PHE A 16 -3.12 -6.01 9.02
N ALA A 17 -2.35 -5.99 10.11
CA ALA A 17 -1.43 -4.88 10.40
C ALA A 17 -0.38 -4.71 9.30
N ALA A 18 0.23 -5.81 8.84
CA ALA A 18 1.19 -5.83 7.75
C ALA A 18 0.56 -5.30 6.44
N TYR A 19 -0.65 -5.75 6.12
CA TYR A 19 -1.37 -5.27 4.95
C TYR A 19 -1.61 -3.74 5.01
N VAL A 20 -2.02 -3.21 6.16
CA VAL A 20 -2.24 -1.77 6.34
C VAL A 20 -0.91 -0.99 6.23
N LEU A 21 0.15 -1.51 6.84
CA LEU A 21 1.50 -0.94 6.78
C LEU A 21 2.06 -0.94 5.35
N ILE A 22 1.71 -1.90 4.51
CA ILE A 22 2.13 -1.88 3.10
C ILE A 22 1.23 -0.94 2.29
N SER A 23 -0.09 -1.07 2.44
CA SER A 23 -1.06 -0.43 1.55
C SER A 23 -1.11 1.10 1.69
N TRP A 24 -1.15 1.61 2.93
CA TRP A 24 -1.34 3.04 3.16
C TRP A 24 -0.10 3.88 2.83
N PRO A 25 1.12 3.56 3.32
CA PRO A 25 2.33 4.29 2.97
C PRO A 25 2.62 4.23 1.47
N ARG A 26 2.35 3.10 0.80
CA ARG A 26 2.55 2.97 -0.65
C ARG A 26 1.75 4.00 -1.40
N GLU A 27 0.49 4.09 -1.03
CA GLU A 27 -0.44 5.00 -1.67
C GLU A 27 -0.13 6.46 -1.33
N PHE A 28 0.30 6.73 -0.11
CA PHE A 28 0.84 8.01 0.30
C PHE A 28 2.01 8.46 -0.56
N PHE A 29 3.06 7.64 -0.69
CA PHE A 29 4.24 7.98 -1.50
C PHE A 29 3.89 8.15 -2.97
N ARG A 30 3.01 7.30 -3.52
CA ARG A 30 2.56 7.42 -4.90
C ARG A 30 1.87 8.75 -5.17
N CYS A 31 0.94 9.15 -4.30
CA CYS A 31 0.25 10.44 -4.41
C CYS A 31 1.21 11.62 -4.18
N LEU A 32 2.18 11.48 -3.27
CA LEU A 32 3.21 12.48 -3.00
C LEU A 32 4.09 12.71 -4.24
N PHE A 33 4.66 11.64 -4.81
CA PHE A 33 5.52 11.73 -6.00
C PHE A 33 4.75 12.29 -7.21
N TYR A 34 3.52 11.83 -7.41
CA TYR A 34 2.68 12.37 -8.46
C TYR A 34 2.42 13.87 -8.28
N ARG A 35 2.10 14.32 -7.05
CA ARG A 35 1.88 15.75 -6.76
C ARG A 35 3.14 16.58 -6.99
N ILE A 36 4.30 16.09 -6.56
CA ILE A 36 5.57 16.79 -6.77
C ILE A 36 5.86 16.93 -8.27
N SER A 37 5.62 15.89 -9.06
CA SER A 37 5.97 15.93 -10.49
C SER A 37 4.94 16.63 -11.39
N VAL A 38 3.64 16.51 -11.09
CA VAL A 38 2.56 17.03 -11.95
C VAL A 38 1.84 18.23 -11.34
N GLY A 39 1.70 18.25 -10.00
CA GLY A 39 0.98 19.30 -9.27
C GLY A 39 1.67 20.67 -9.25
N LEU A 40 2.95 20.75 -9.65
CA LEU A 40 3.65 22.03 -9.84
C LEU A 40 3.19 22.79 -11.10
N TYR A 41 2.59 22.11 -12.07
CA TYR A 41 2.23 22.69 -13.38
C TYR A 41 0.73 22.89 -13.57
N ASP A 42 -0.10 22.11 -12.89
CA ASP A 42 -1.55 22.30 -12.86
C ASP A 42 -2.05 22.06 -11.42
N PRO A 43 -2.76 23.01 -10.79
CA PRO A 43 -3.36 22.76 -9.49
C PRO A 43 -4.23 21.51 -9.59
N PRO A 44 -4.26 20.65 -8.56
CA PRO A 44 -5.06 19.44 -8.58
C PRO A 44 -6.52 19.85 -8.60
N SER A 45 -7.05 20.03 -9.80
CA SER A 45 -8.47 19.86 -10.08
C SER A 45 -8.86 18.54 -9.41
N GLY A 46 -10.01 18.51 -8.72
CA GLY A 46 -10.44 17.43 -7.81
C GLY A 46 -10.62 16.03 -8.43
N PHE A 47 -9.96 15.76 -9.56
CA PHE A 47 -9.92 14.55 -10.36
C PHE A 47 -8.81 13.57 -9.99
N PHE A 48 -7.83 13.96 -9.17
CA PHE A 48 -6.78 13.04 -8.71
C PHE A 48 -7.09 12.49 -7.32
N PRO A 49 -6.81 11.19 -7.06
CA PRO A 49 -7.17 10.54 -5.82
C PRO A 49 -6.56 11.28 -4.64
N LEU A 50 -7.41 11.97 -3.90
CA LEU A 50 -7.08 12.42 -2.57
C LEU A 50 -6.70 11.20 -1.74
N LEU A 51 -5.76 11.41 -0.83
CA LEU A 51 -5.53 10.43 0.22
C LEU A 51 -6.89 10.14 0.87
N LYS A 52 -7.30 8.86 0.89
CA LYS A 52 -8.52 8.49 1.60
C LYS A 52 -8.37 8.97 3.04
N LYS A 53 -9.46 9.50 3.59
CA LYS A 53 -9.47 10.12 4.93
C LYS A 53 -8.95 9.18 6.02
N SER A 54 -9.02 7.86 5.80
CA SER A 54 -8.50 6.85 6.69
C SER A 54 -7.54 5.89 5.98
N PRO A 55 -6.50 5.37 6.67
CA PRO A 55 -5.63 4.31 6.16
C PRO A 55 -6.40 3.07 5.69
N ILE A 56 -7.46 2.74 6.43
CA ILE A 56 -8.38 1.63 6.16
C ILE A 56 -9.08 1.79 4.80
N GLY A 57 -9.22 3.01 4.30
CA GLY A 57 -9.82 3.26 3.00
C GLY A 57 -9.13 2.51 1.86
N TYR A 58 -7.84 2.20 1.99
CA TYR A 58 -7.06 1.47 0.99
C TYR A 58 -7.08 -0.04 1.14
N VAL A 59 -7.77 -0.53 2.17
CA VAL A 59 -8.01 -1.95 2.36
C VAL A 59 -9.03 -2.43 1.34
N ASP A 60 -8.62 -3.44 0.59
CA ASP A 60 -9.50 -4.22 -0.25
C ASP A 60 -9.80 -5.52 0.51
N PRO A 61 -11.07 -5.86 0.78
CA PRO A 61 -11.40 -7.07 1.53
C PRO A 61 -10.88 -8.35 0.85
N VAL A 62 -10.94 -8.41 -0.49
CA VAL A 62 -10.46 -9.56 -1.25
C VAL A 62 -8.93 -9.57 -1.23
N GLY A 63 -8.30 -8.42 -1.47
CA GLY A 63 -6.85 -8.29 -1.40
C GLY A 63 -6.27 -8.61 -0.02
N LEU A 64 -7.00 -8.30 1.06
CA LEU A 64 -6.61 -8.66 2.42
C LEU A 64 -6.72 -10.18 2.65
N ILE A 65 -7.81 -10.81 2.22
CA ILE A 65 -7.98 -12.26 2.35
C ILE A 65 -6.88 -12.97 1.57
N THR A 66 -6.61 -12.57 0.32
CA THR A 66 -5.53 -13.19 -0.45
C THR A 66 -4.17 -12.98 0.21
N PHE A 67 -3.93 -11.81 0.79
CA PHE A 67 -2.69 -11.53 1.50
C PHE A 67 -2.52 -12.41 2.75
N LEU A 68 -3.59 -12.64 3.50
CA LEU A 68 -3.56 -13.48 4.70
C LEU A 68 -3.29 -14.97 4.41
N PHE A 69 -3.75 -15.48 3.28
CA PHE A 69 -3.64 -16.91 2.95
C PHE A 69 -2.51 -17.25 1.98
N PHE A 70 -2.09 -16.29 1.15
CA PHE A 70 -1.15 -16.53 0.05
C PHE A 70 0.01 -15.53 0.01
N ASP A 71 0.14 -14.66 1.02
CA ASP A 71 1.18 -13.61 1.10
C ASP A 71 1.21 -12.65 -0.11
N PHE A 72 0.14 -12.65 -0.90
CA PHE A 72 -0.03 -11.81 -2.09
C PHE A 72 -1.38 -11.11 -2.05
N GLY A 73 -1.41 -9.83 -2.41
CA GLY A 73 -2.65 -9.08 -2.49
C GLY A 73 -2.47 -7.74 -3.18
N TRP A 74 -3.59 -7.07 -3.39
CA TRP A 74 -3.64 -5.75 -3.98
C TRP A 74 -4.44 -4.80 -3.11
N THR A 75 -4.09 -3.51 -3.22
CA THR A 75 -4.80 -2.45 -2.51
C THR A 75 -6.02 -2.00 -3.26
N ARG A 76 -7.02 -1.47 -2.54
CA ARG A 76 -8.20 -0.90 -3.16
C ARG A 76 -7.81 0.21 -4.12
N ALA A 77 -8.41 0.20 -5.31
CA ALA A 77 -8.10 1.18 -6.33
C ALA A 77 -8.34 2.62 -5.81
N PRO A 78 -7.45 3.56 -6.17
CA PRO A 78 -7.69 4.98 -5.99
C PRO A 78 -8.95 5.44 -6.73
N LEU A 79 -9.57 6.51 -6.25
CA LEU A 79 -10.66 7.17 -6.96
C LEU A 79 -10.07 8.02 -8.10
N ILE A 80 -10.10 7.48 -9.32
CA ILE A 80 -9.61 8.14 -10.54
C ILE A 80 -10.76 8.22 -11.54
N ASP A 81 -10.99 9.41 -12.11
CA ASP A 81 -11.86 9.56 -13.28
C ASP A 81 -11.07 9.29 -14.57
N TYR A 82 -11.13 8.04 -15.04
CA TYR A 82 -10.38 7.58 -16.21
C TYR A 82 -10.80 8.27 -17.52
N LEU A 83 -12.02 8.78 -17.62
CA LEU A 83 -12.52 9.41 -18.83
C LEU A 83 -11.94 10.82 -19.02
N LYS A 84 -11.66 11.52 -17.91
CA LYS A 84 -11.19 12.91 -17.94
C LYS A 84 -9.67 13.03 -17.93
N ILE A 85 -8.95 12.01 -17.51
CA ILE A 85 -7.49 12.08 -17.36
C ILE A 85 -6.77 11.71 -18.66
N ARG A 86 -5.84 12.57 -19.09
CA ARG A 86 -4.95 12.30 -20.23
C ARG A 86 -4.09 11.07 -19.98
N LYS A 87 -3.96 10.19 -20.98
CA LYS A 87 -3.19 8.93 -20.94
C LYS A 87 -1.79 9.07 -20.31
N ARG A 88 -1.03 10.12 -20.64
CA ARG A 88 0.31 10.38 -20.07
C ARG A 88 0.29 10.51 -18.54
N ARG A 89 -0.75 11.13 -17.95
CA ARG A 89 -0.89 11.28 -16.50
C ARG A 89 -1.22 9.95 -15.83
N LEU A 90 -2.07 9.12 -16.45
CA LEU A 90 -2.33 7.75 -15.97
C LEU A 90 -1.07 6.88 -15.97
N LEU A 91 -0.26 6.98 -17.03
CA LEU A 91 1.03 6.27 -17.13
C LEU A 91 1.99 6.71 -16.02
N LEU A 92 2.18 8.03 -15.84
CA LEU A 92 3.01 8.57 -14.75
C LEU A 92 2.51 8.08 -13.38
N PHE A 93 1.21 8.15 -13.14
CA PHE A 93 0.61 7.70 -11.87
C PHE A 93 0.83 6.21 -11.61
N SER A 94 0.83 5.38 -12.66
CA SER A 94 1.13 3.95 -12.57
C SER A 94 2.60 3.70 -12.26
N ILE A 95 3.51 4.43 -12.93
CA ILE A 95 4.96 4.38 -12.67
C ILE A 95 5.26 4.75 -11.21
N TYR A 96 4.66 5.83 -10.69
CA TYR A 96 4.85 6.19 -9.28
C TYR A 96 4.34 5.12 -8.31
N GLY A 97 3.38 4.28 -8.71
CA GLY A 97 2.96 3.15 -7.90
C GLY A 97 4.02 2.06 -7.80
N ILE A 98 4.73 1.78 -8.91
CA ILE A 98 5.87 0.86 -8.91
C ILE A 98 7.00 1.44 -8.07
N VAL A 99 7.33 2.72 -8.26
CA VAL A 99 8.39 3.41 -7.50
C VAL A 99 8.08 3.41 -5.99
N ALA A 100 6.85 3.73 -5.60
CA ALA A 100 6.43 3.72 -4.19
C ALA A 100 6.51 2.31 -3.58
N SER A 101 6.08 1.28 -4.32
CA SER A 101 6.21 -0.12 -3.89
C SER A 101 7.68 -0.51 -3.68
N SER A 102 8.55 -0.23 -4.64
CA SER A 102 9.97 -0.56 -4.54
C SER A 102 10.65 0.18 -3.39
N LEU A 103 10.33 1.47 -3.21
CA LEU A 103 10.87 2.27 -2.12
C LEU A 103 10.47 1.70 -0.75
N ILE A 104 9.21 1.32 -0.58
CA ILE A 104 8.72 0.70 0.66
C ILE A 104 9.38 -0.64 0.90
N GLY A 105 9.54 -1.46 -0.14
CA GLY A 105 10.27 -2.73 -0.03
C GLY A 105 11.69 -2.53 0.48
N VAL A 106 12.40 -1.52 -0.03
CA VAL A 106 13.74 -1.15 0.46
C VAL A 106 13.70 -0.66 1.90
N ILE A 107 12.77 0.24 2.26
CA ILE A 107 12.63 0.75 3.63
C ILE A 107 12.37 -0.39 4.59
N TYR A 108 11.42 -1.28 4.30
CA TYR A 108 11.12 -2.42 5.17
C TYR A 108 12.25 -3.45 5.21
N GLY A 109 12.96 -3.68 4.11
CA GLY A 109 14.14 -4.54 4.10
C GLY A 109 15.30 -3.99 4.94
N ILE A 110 15.46 -2.67 4.98
CA ILE A 110 16.44 -2.01 5.86
C ILE A 110 15.98 -2.09 7.32
N LEU A 111 14.71 -1.78 7.59
CA LEU A 111 14.14 -1.85 8.94
C LEU A 111 14.18 -3.27 9.51
N SER A 112 13.93 -4.29 8.68
CA SER A 112 14.02 -5.69 9.11
C SER A 112 15.44 -6.03 9.52
N ARG A 113 16.44 -5.62 8.73
CA ARG A 113 17.87 -5.79 9.06
C ARG A 113 18.25 -5.14 10.39
N PHE A 114 17.78 -3.92 10.66
CA PHE A 114 18.08 -3.23 11.92
C PHE A 114 17.32 -3.78 13.13
N SER A 115 16.13 -4.34 12.92
CA SER A 115 15.33 -4.90 14.01
C SER A 115 16.00 -6.10 14.69
N ASN A 116 16.98 -6.75 14.03
CA ASN A 116 17.76 -7.89 14.53
C ASN A 116 16.90 -8.94 15.25
N SER A 117 15.65 -9.11 14.80
CA SER A 117 14.66 -9.95 15.45
C SER A 117 14.63 -11.30 14.72
N PRO A 118 14.81 -12.43 15.42
CA PRO A 118 14.77 -13.77 14.81
C PRO A 118 13.40 -14.12 14.21
N ILE A 119 12.38 -13.28 14.46
CA ILE A 119 11.02 -13.40 13.93
C ILE A 119 10.94 -13.00 12.44
N LEU A 120 11.84 -12.13 11.94
CA LEU A 120 11.83 -11.66 10.55
C LEU A 120 12.75 -12.46 9.61
N PHE A 121 13.70 -13.23 10.16
CA PHE A 121 14.72 -13.96 9.39
C PHE A 121 14.74 -15.48 9.64
N ASN A 122 13.73 -16.04 10.33
CA ASN A 122 13.52 -17.50 10.35
C ASN A 122 12.91 -17.96 9.01
N LEU A 123 13.69 -17.81 7.95
CA LEU A 123 13.59 -18.61 6.73
C LEU A 123 14.42 -19.88 6.91
#